data_AF-U9ULD8-F1
#
_entry.id   AF-U9ULD8-F1
#
_cell.length_a   1.000
_cell.length_b   1.000
_cell.length_c   1.000
_cell.angle_alpha   90.00
_cell.angle_beta   90.00
_cell.angle_gamma   90.00
#
_symmetry.space_group_name_H-M   'P 1'
#
loop_
_entity.id
_entity.type
_entity.pdbx_description
1 polymer ?
#
loop_
_entity_poly.entity_id
_entity_poly.type
_entity_poly.pdbx_seq_one_letter_code
_entity_poly.pdbx_strand_id
1 'polypeptide(L)'
;MAHSNNKVSSSIEEIKGDGSGEFEETIEEFEESNTKESKDTQLSSHDNVKKVLEWIPYDRFHNIEYIAKYEFGEVYRANWIDGNIFYWDNENQNWKRKDHNMFVNLKNLNTPNNIVLELTNKINIEYKIHGITQNPKTKNYMIVLDNICDKCNHICYAIHFQQNFKTWTSGNYNIDKLIQNSQLSGHTYYSVKYALEWIPYNRFYDIKYIAKDESYRANWIDGNISYWNDENQNWKRENYNMFVILKSLDTPKHIINEIENEA
;
A
#
# COMPACT_ATOMS: atom_id res chain seq x y z
N MET A 1 -0.56 -32.92 46.00
CA MET A 1 0.75 -33.58 45.83
C MET A 1 0.70 -34.38 44.56
N ALA A 2 1.37 -33.88 43.52
CA ALA A 2 1.54 -34.54 42.24
C ALA A 2 2.94 -35.16 42.21
N HIS A 3 3.00 -36.45 41.91
CA HIS A 3 4.13 -37.21 41.33
C HIS A 3 3.50 -38.53 40.85
N SER A 4 3.76 -39.07 39.68
CA SER A 4 5.07 -39.26 39.06
C SER A 4 4.95 -39.49 37.55
N ASN A 5 6.04 -39.13 36.87
CA ASN A 5 6.37 -39.43 35.49
C ASN A 5 6.38 -40.93 35.21
N ASN A 6 6.09 -41.33 33.96
CA ASN A 6 7.00 -42.22 33.28
C ASN A 6 7.01 -42.07 31.75
N LYS A 7 8.23 -42.21 31.27
CA LYS A 7 8.80 -41.96 29.94
C LYS A 7 8.69 -43.25 29.13
N VAL A 8 8.28 -43.18 27.86
CA VAL A 8 8.58 -44.24 26.88
C VAL A 8 9.15 -43.60 25.62
N SER A 9 10.31 -44.13 25.25
CA SER A 9 11.16 -43.78 24.11
C SER A 9 10.87 -44.72 22.93
N SER A 10 11.07 -44.17 21.72
CA SER A 10 11.52 -44.79 20.47
C SER A 10 10.71 -45.94 19.85
N SER A 11 10.30 -45.77 18.59
CA SER A 11 11.10 -46.22 17.44
C SER A 11 10.59 -45.62 16.12
N ILE A 12 11.51 -45.06 15.34
CA ILE A 12 11.36 -44.72 13.92
C ILE A 12 12.10 -45.82 13.16
N GLU A 13 11.44 -46.52 12.25
CA GLU A 13 12.09 -47.25 11.15
C GLU A 13 11.13 -47.37 9.94
N GLU A 14 11.62 -46.82 8.82
CA GLU A 14 11.34 -47.04 7.39
C GLU A 14 9.94 -47.47 6.89
N ILE A 15 9.29 -46.57 6.13
CA ILE A 15 8.56 -46.94 4.91
C ILE A 15 9.22 -46.19 3.74
N LYS A 16 9.96 -46.94 2.92
CA LYS A 16 10.31 -46.53 1.55
C LYS A 16 9.07 -46.80 0.69
N GLY A 17 8.41 -45.73 0.26
CA GLY A 17 7.35 -45.77 -0.74
C GLY A 17 7.51 -44.54 -1.64
N ASP A 18 7.70 -44.79 -2.93
CA ASP A 18 7.66 -43.80 -4.00
C ASP A 18 6.31 -43.06 -3.98
N GLY A 19 6.31 -41.86 -3.39
CA GLY A 19 5.19 -40.94 -3.37
C GLY A 19 5.36 -39.80 -4.37
N SER A 20 6.16 -39.96 -5.43
CA SER A 20 6.37 -38.88 -6.42
C SER A 20 5.19 -38.71 -7.37
N GLY A 21 4.44 -39.78 -7.67
CA GLY A 21 3.27 -39.73 -8.56
C GLY A 21 2.02 -39.10 -7.95
N GLU A 22 1.63 -39.48 -6.71
CA GLU A 22 0.43 -38.92 -6.05
C GLU A 22 0.59 -37.44 -5.65
N PHE A 23 1.83 -36.98 -5.46
CA PHE A 23 2.12 -35.59 -5.06
C PHE A 23 2.13 -34.63 -6.26
N GLU A 24 2.48 -35.11 -7.46
CA GLU A 24 2.37 -34.32 -8.69
C GLU A 24 0.90 -34.25 -9.16
N GLU A 25 0.15 -35.35 -9.03
CA GLU A 25 -1.28 -35.41 -9.39
C GLU A 25 -2.14 -34.49 -8.50
N THR A 26 -1.81 -34.35 -7.21
CA THR A 26 -2.48 -33.40 -6.29
C THR A 26 -2.11 -31.94 -6.51
N ILE A 27 -0.96 -31.64 -7.11
CA ILE A 27 -0.56 -30.26 -7.47
C ILE A 27 -1.27 -29.83 -8.76
N GLU A 28 -1.34 -30.69 -9.77
CA GLU A 28 -2.09 -30.40 -11.01
C GLU A 28 -3.58 -30.20 -10.72
N GLU A 29 -4.20 -31.04 -9.87
CA GLU A 29 -5.59 -30.86 -9.44
C GLU A 29 -5.82 -29.53 -8.67
N PHE A 30 -4.83 -29.08 -7.89
CA PHE A 30 -4.89 -27.80 -7.18
C PHE A 30 -4.69 -26.59 -8.11
N GLU A 31 -3.79 -26.68 -9.08
CA GLU A 31 -3.58 -25.65 -10.11
C GLU A 31 -4.81 -25.51 -11.02
N GLU A 32 -5.41 -26.63 -11.43
CA GLU A 32 -6.67 -26.65 -12.17
C GLU A 32 -7.84 -26.13 -11.33
N SER A 33 -7.92 -26.50 -10.05
CA SER A 33 -8.92 -25.98 -9.11
C SER A 33 -8.85 -24.47 -8.97
N ASN A 34 -7.66 -23.88 -8.79
CA ASN A 34 -7.51 -22.44 -8.58
C ASN A 34 -7.72 -21.63 -9.87
N THR A 35 -7.25 -22.13 -11.02
CA THR A 35 -7.53 -21.49 -12.30
C THR A 35 -9.01 -21.58 -12.66
N LYS A 36 -9.68 -22.68 -12.30
CA LYS A 36 -11.12 -22.84 -12.44
C LYS A 36 -11.89 -21.94 -11.48
N GLU A 37 -11.50 -21.83 -10.22
CA GLU A 37 -12.17 -20.98 -9.23
C GLU A 37 -11.99 -19.47 -9.52
N SER A 38 -10.82 -19.06 -10.03
CA SER A 38 -10.60 -17.71 -10.57
C SER A 38 -11.48 -17.43 -11.79
N LYS A 39 -11.57 -18.37 -12.75
CA LYS A 39 -12.45 -18.26 -13.91
C LYS A 39 -13.93 -18.25 -13.51
N ASP A 40 -14.33 -19.08 -12.56
CA ASP A 40 -15.72 -19.20 -12.08
C ASP A 40 -16.13 -17.95 -11.28
N THR A 41 -15.22 -17.35 -10.52
CA THR A 41 -15.44 -16.06 -9.86
C THR A 41 -15.63 -14.94 -10.88
N GLN A 42 -14.80 -14.90 -11.94
CA GLN A 42 -14.93 -13.96 -13.06
C GLN A 42 -16.27 -14.12 -13.81
N LEU A 43 -16.79 -15.35 -13.91
CA LEU A 43 -18.06 -15.68 -14.58
C LEU A 43 -19.29 -15.38 -13.71
N SER A 44 -19.17 -15.37 -12.38
CA SER A 44 -20.31 -15.16 -11.45
C SER A 44 -20.67 -13.68 -11.18
N SER A 45 -19.78 -12.73 -11.51
CA SER A 45 -19.95 -11.30 -11.21
C SER A 45 -20.81 -10.60 -12.26
N HIS A 46 -22.05 -11.04 -12.44
CA HIS A 46 -22.92 -10.51 -13.49
C HIS A 46 -23.30 -9.02 -13.34
N ASP A 47 -23.02 -8.37 -12.20
CA ASP A 47 -23.33 -6.94 -12.00
C ASP A 47 -22.28 -6.11 -11.22
N ASN A 48 -21.11 -6.65 -10.87
CA ASN A 48 -20.13 -5.86 -10.08
C ASN A 48 -18.68 -6.27 -10.32
N VAL A 49 -18.07 -5.72 -11.39
CA VAL A 49 -16.66 -5.88 -11.75
C VAL A 49 -15.71 -5.56 -10.57
N LYS A 50 -16.12 -4.70 -9.62
CA LYS A 50 -15.34 -4.37 -8.41
C LYS A 50 -15.08 -5.56 -7.47
N LYS A 51 -15.78 -6.68 -7.63
CA LYS A 51 -15.63 -7.88 -6.79
C LYS A 51 -14.86 -9.01 -7.47
N VAL A 52 -14.38 -8.81 -8.69
CA VAL A 52 -13.66 -9.83 -9.43
C VAL A 52 -12.24 -9.93 -8.88
N LEU A 53 -11.86 -11.13 -8.43
CA LEU A 53 -10.49 -11.44 -8.07
C LEU A 53 -9.68 -11.70 -9.35
N GLU A 54 -8.65 -10.89 -9.58
CA GLU A 54 -7.81 -10.98 -10.78
C GLU A 54 -6.59 -11.90 -10.55
N TRP A 55 -6.25 -12.75 -11.53
CA TRP A 55 -4.91 -13.32 -11.58
C TRP A 55 -3.94 -12.31 -12.20
N ILE A 56 -2.94 -11.90 -11.43
CA ILE A 56 -1.99 -10.86 -11.86
C ILE A 56 -0.61 -11.51 -12.05
N PRO A 57 -0.08 -11.57 -13.28
CA PRO A 57 1.26 -12.10 -13.52
C PRO A 57 2.32 -11.33 -12.73
N TYR A 58 3.24 -12.06 -12.09
CA TYR A 58 4.18 -11.47 -11.13
C TYR A 58 5.15 -10.45 -11.77
N ASP A 59 5.44 -10.61 -13.06
CA ASP A 59 6.26 -9.69 -13.85
C ASP A 59 5.57 -8.34 -14.15
N ARG A 60 4.29 -8.19 -13.81
CA ARG A 60 3.57 -6.91 -13.83
C ARG A 60 3.84 -6.05 -12.60
N PHE A 61 4.67 -6.53 -11.66
CA PHE A 61 5.10 -5.77 -10.49
C PHE A 61 6.57 -5.35 -10.60
N HIS A 62 6.88 -4.13 -10.18
CA HIS A 62 8.25 -3.65 -10.02
C HIS A 62 8.41 -2.83 -8.72
N ASN A 63 9.65 -2.46 -8.40
CA ASN A 63 10.01 -1.79 -7.14
C ASN A 63 9.46 -2.53 -5.92
N ILE A 64 9.61 -3.86 -5.92
CA ILE A 64 9.12 -4.71 -4.83
C ILE A 64 10.02 -4.53 -3.62
N GLU A 65 9.45 -4.00 -2.54
CA GLU A 65 10.15 -3.64 -1.30
C GLU A 65 9.54 -4.40 -0.12
N TYR A 66 10.36 -5.04 0.70
CA TYR A 66 9.90 -5.65 1.94
C TYR A 66 9.44 -4.59 2.95
N ILE A 67 8.25 -4.77 3.53
CA ILE A 67 7.72 -3.86 4.56
C ILE A 67 7.99 -4.43 5.94
N ALA A 68 7.44 -5.61 6.22
CA ALA A 68 7.48 -6.24 7.53
C ALA A 68 7.02 -7.70 7.46
N LYS A 69 7.36 -8.45 8.50
CA LYS A 69 6.85 -9.80 8.74
C LYS A 69 5.89 -9.74 9.92
N TYR A 70 4.69 -10.23 9.68
CA TYR A 70 3.66 -10.41 10.69
C TYR A 70 3.46 -11.89 10.98
N GLU A 71 2.64 -12.20 11.97
CA GLU A 71 2.29 -13.57 12.36
C GLU A 71 1.77 -14.40 11.17
N PHE A 72 1.01 -13.77 10.27
CA PHE A 72 0.34 -14.42 9.15
C PHE A 72 1.09 -14.33 7.81
N GLY A 73 2.32 -13.81 7.79
CA GLY A 73 3.11 -13.73 6.56
C GLY A 73 3.93 -12.47 6.43
N GLU A 74 4.64 -12.38 5.31
CA GLU A 74 5.47 -11.25 4.94
C GLU A 74 4.68 -10.32 4.02
N VAL A 75 4.81 -9.01 4.25
CA VAL A 75 4.16 -7.97 3.46
C VAL A 75 5.22 -7.21 2.70
N TYR A 76 4.97 -7.04 1.41
CA TYR A 76 5.80 -6.30 0.48
C TYR A 76 4.96 -5.18 -0.13
N ARG A 77 5.61 -4.08 -0.53
CA ARG A 77 5.03 -3.02 -1.35
C ARG A 77 5.54 -3.19 -2.78
N ALA A 78 4.71 -2.91 -3.77
CA ALA A 78 5.11 -2.93 -5.17
C ALA A 78 4.36 -1.85 -5.98
N ASN A 79 4.91 -1.52 -7.15
CA ASN A 79 4.18 -0.82 -8.20
C ASN A 79 3.55 -1.86 -9.14
N TRP A 80 2.27 -1.72 -9.44
CA TRP A 80 1.53 -2.54 -10.40
C TRP A 80 1.37 -1.81 -11.73
N ILE A 81 1.99 -2.33 -12.79
CA ILE A 81 2.06 -1.65 -14.10
C ILE A 81 0.67 -1.43 -14.71
N ASP A 82 -0.16 -2.48 -14.70
CA ASP A 82 -1.44 -2.48 -15.41
C ASP A 82 -2.53 -1.68 -14.69
N GLY A 83 -2.49 -1.66 -13.36
CA GLY A 83 -3.58 -1.13 -12.56
C GLY A 83 -4.88 -1.93 -12.67
N ASN A 84 -5.92 -1.40 -12.03
CA ASN A 84 -7.20 -2.06 -11.83
C ASN A 84 -7.98 -2.27 -13.14
N ILE A 85 -8.61 -3.44 -13.30
CA ILE A 85 -9.71 -3.60 -14.26
C ILE A 85 -10.84 -2.61 -13.91
N PHE A 86 -11.33 -1.89 -14.93
CA PHE A 86 -12.37 -0.88 -14.77
C PHE A 86 -13.68 -1.30 -15.45
N TYR A 87 -13.66 -1.56 -16.76
CA TYR A 87 -14.81 -2.05 -17.51
C TYR A 87 -14.37 -2.83 -18.75
N TRP A 88 -15.28 -3.63 -19.29
CA TRP A 88 -15.09 -4.31 -20.57
C TRP A 88 -15.45 -3.38 -21.73
N ASP A 89 -14.51 -3.17 -22.65
CA ASP A 89 -14.74 -2.42 -23.88
C ASP A 89 -15.17 -3.37 -25.00
N ASN A 90 -16.45 -3.29 -25.38
CA ASN A 90 -17.04 -4.11 -26.44
C ASN A 90 -16.48 -3.82 -27.84
N GLU A 91 -16.00 -2.61 -28.11
CA GLU A 91 -15.47 -2.27 -29.44
C GLU A 91 -14.08 -2.88 -29.62
N ASN A 92 -13.24 -2.75 -28.59
CA ASN A 92 -11.87 -3.24 -28.62
C ASN A 92 -11.72 -4.69 -28.10
N GLN A 93 -12.81 -5.31 -27.62
CA GLN A 93 -12.83 -6.66 -27.06
C GLN A 93 -11.74 -6.89 -26.01
N ASN A 94 -11.58 -5.91 -25.10
CA ASN A 94 -10.54 -5.95 -24.08
C ASN A 94 -10.99 -5.25 -22.79
N TRP A 95 -10.42 -5.65 -21.66
CA TRP A 95 -10.60 -4.96 -20.38
C TRP A 95 -9.86 -3.63 -20.40
N LYS A 96 -10.59 -2.55 -20.13
CA LYS A 96 -9.99 -1.24 -19.85
C LYS A 96 -9.53 -1.21 -18.41
N ARG A 97 -8.38 -0.59 -18.22
CA ARG A 97 -7.72 -0.45 -16.92
C ARG A 97 -7.57 1.00 -16.51
N LYS A 98 -7.43 1.22 -15.21
CA LYS A 98 -7.19 2.51 -14.59
C LYS A 98 -6.14 2.38 -13.50
N ASP A 99 -5.63 3.50 -13.00
CA ASP A 99 -4.63 3.54 -11.92
C ASP A 99 -3.34 2.80 -12.31
N HIS A 100 -2.88 2.98 -13.55
CA HIS A 100 -1.63 2.38 -14.03
C HIS A 100 -0.47 2.79 -13.13
N ASN A 101 0.47 1.87 -12.91
CA ASN A 101 1.63 2.07 -12.05
C ASN A 101 1.29 2.37 -10.57
N MET A 102 0.09 2.02 -10.10
CA MET A 102 -0.33 2.25 -8.72
C MET A 102 0.47 1.44 -7.72
N PHE A 103 0.56 1.95 -6.49
CA PHE A 103 1.08 1.18 -5.37
C PHE A 103 0.07 0.13 -4.92
N VAL A 104 0.57 -1.06 -4.61
CA VAL A 104 -0.18 -2.15 -3.98
C VAL A 104 0.68 -2.85 -2.93
N ASN A 105 0.05 -3.53 -1.99
CA ASN A 105 0.72 -4.45 -1.08
C ASN A 105 0.58 -5.89 -1.59
N LEU A 106 1.68 -6.64 -1.53
CA LEU A 106 1.73 -8.07 -1.77
C LEU A 106 1.90 -8.77 -0.42
N LYS A 107 0.89 -9.51 0.03
CA LYS A 107 0.96 -10.28 1.28
C LYS A 107 1.15 -11.75 0.94
N ASN A 108 2.28 -12.31 1.38
CA ASN A 108 2.54 -13.75 1.26
C ASN A 108 1.63 -14.52 2.23
N LEU A 109 1.09 -15.64 1.76
CA LEU A 109 0.25 -16.53 2.56
C LEU A 109 1.05 -17.80 2.83
N ASN A 110 1.46 -17.98 4.09
CA ASN A 110 2.33 -19.09 4.49
C ASN A 110 1.68 -20.48 4.33
N THR A 111 0.37 -20.58 4.03
CA THR A 111 -0.36 -21.84 3.83
C THR A 111 -1.61 -21.68 2.94
N PRO A 112 -1.88 -22.62 2.00
CA PRO A 112 -3.06 -22.59 1.12
C PRO A 112 -4.41 -22.58 1.85
N ASN A 113 -4.54 -23.33 2.95
CA ASN A 113 -5.80 -23.41 3.72
C ASN A 113 -6.17 -22.11 4.44
N ASN A 114 -5.21 -21.18 4.59
CA ASN A 114 -5.47 -19.88 5.22
C ASN A 114 -6.06 -18.87 4.23
N ILE A 115 -5.91 -19.10 2.91
CA ILE A 115 -6.39 -18.22 1.83
C ILE A 115 -7.92 -18.15 1.85
N VAL A 116 -8.59 -19.30 1.89
CA VAL A 116 -10.06 -19.40 1.86
C VAL A 116 -10.68 -18.78 3.12
N LEU A 117 -10.05 -18.94 4.29
CA LEU A 117 -10.55 -18.44 5.58
C LEU A 117 -10.32 -16.92 5.77
N GLU A 118 -9.20 -16.38 5.30
CA GLU A 118 -8.89 -14.94 5.34
C GLU A 118 -9.75 -14.14 4.33
N LEU A 119 -10.01 -14.69 3.14
CA LEU A 119 -10.85 -14.07 2.11
C LEU A 119 -12.34 -14.00 2.51
N THR A 120 -12.85 -14.94 3.32
CA THR A 120 -14.29 -15.09 3.52
C THR A 120 -14.93 -14.13 4.54
N ASN A 121 -14.21 -13.54 5.51
CA ASN A 121 -14.90 -12.79 6.58
C ASN A 121 -14.23 -11.50 7.11
N LYS A 122 -12.93 -11.26 6.95
CA LYS A 122 -12.24 -10.16 7.66
C LYS A 122 -11.50 -9.17 6.76
N ILE A 123 -10.93 -9.63 5.64
CA ILE A 123 -10.07 -8.78 4.80
C ILE A 123 -10.86 -7.78 3.95
N ASN A 124 -12.11 -8.09 3.61
CA ASN A 124 -12.93 -7.23 2.74
C ASN A 124 -13.42 -5.92 3.41
N ILE A 125 -13.14 -5.71 4.71
CA ILE A 125 -13.53 -4.51 5.47
C ILE A 125 -12.36 -3.53 5.64
N GLU A 126 -11.11 -4.01 5.67
CA GLU A 126 -9.92 -3.17 5.91
C GLU A 126 -9.05 -3.00 4.65
N TYR A 127 -9.28 -3.84 3.64
CA TYR A 127 -8.48 -3.84 2.43
C TYR A 127 -9.36 -3.99 1.18
N LYS A 128 -8.93 -3.34 0.11
CA LYS A 128 -9.43 -3.61 -1.23
C LYS A 128 -8.56 -4.71 -1.82
N ILE A 129 -9.14 -5.88 -2.04
CA ILE A 129 -8.46 -6.99 -2.69
C ILE A 129 -8.61 -6.84 -4.20
N HIS A 130 -7.50 -6.88 -4.92
CA HIS A 130 -7.50 -6.81 -6.39
C HIS A 130 -7.32 -8.19 -7.01
N GLY A 131 -6.52 -9.05 -6.40
CA GLY A 131 -6.14 -10.29 -7.05
C GLY A 131 -5.15 -11.15 -6.29
N ILE A 132 -4.68 -12.17 -6.98
CA ILE A 132 -3.65 -13.10 -6.53
C ILE A 132 -2.52 -13.11 -7.56
N THR A 133 -1.29 -13.24 -7.09
CA THR A 133 -0.10 -13.49 -7.90
C THR A 133 0.70 -14.63 -7.31
N GLN A 134 1.64 -15.19 -8.08
CA GLN A 134 2.57 -16.21 -7.58
C GLN A 134 4.00 -15.78 -7.86
N ASN A 135 4.82 -15.76 -6.81
CA ASN A 135 6.23 -15.48 -6.96
C ASN A 135 6.90 -16.64 -7.72
N PRO A 136 7.48 -16.42 -8.91
CA PRO A 136 7.99 -17.50 -9.75
C PRO A 136 9.22 -18.20 -9.14
N LYS A 137 9.94 -17.54 -8.23
CA LYS A 137 11.13 -18.07 -7.56
C LYS A 137 10.79 -18.90 -6.33
N THR A 138 9.92 -18.40 -5.46
CA THR A 138 9.56 -19.10 -4.21
C THR A 138 8.37 -20.03 -4.38
N LYS A 139 7.62 -19.90 -5.48
CA LYS A 139 6.34 -20.58 -5.75
C LYS A 139 5.21 -20.21 -4.78
N ASN A 140 5.43 -19.24 -3.90
CA ASN A 140 4.42 -18.78 -2.97
C ASN A 140 3.37 -17.91 -3.67
N TYR A 141 2.10 -18.16 -3.36
CA TYR A 141 1.00 -17.27 -3.72
C TYR A 141 0.95 -16.06 -2.79
N MET A 142 0.58 -14.92 -3.35
CA MET A 142 0.47 -13.65 -2.64
C MET A 142 -0.85 -12.98 -3.02
N ILE A 143 -1.56 -12.44 -2.03
CA ILE A 143 -2.69 -11.55 -2.30
C ILE A 143 -2.17 -10.16 -2.64
N VAL A 144 -2.78 -9.56 -3.65
CA VAL A 144 -2.58 -8.18 -4.09
C VAL A 144 -3.70 -7.32 -3.52
N LEU A 145 -3.37 -6.37 -2.65
CA LEU A 145 -4.35 -5.58 -1.92
C LEU A 145 -3.91 -4.14 -1.69
N ASP A 146 -4.88 -3.26 -1.47
CA ASP A 146 -4.69 -1.88 -1.00
C ASP A 146 -5.34 -1.64 0.35
N ASN A 147 -4.74 -0.74 1.12
CA ASN A 147 -5.35 -0.23 2.35
C ASN A 147 -6.55 0.64 1.98
N ILE A 148 -7.67 0.47 2.69
CA ILE A 148 -8.79 1.41 2.59
C ILE A 148 -8.79 2.31 3.82
N CYS A 149 -9.27 3.55 3.65
CA CYS A 149 -9.42 4.44 4.78
C CYS A 149 -10.68 4.07 5.55
N ASP A 150 -10.55 3.69 6.82
CA ASP A 150 -11.68 3.32 7.70
C ASP A 150 -12.80 4.37 7.70
N LYS A 151 -12.44 5.66 7.71
CA LYS A 151 -13.39 6.77 7.73
C LYS A 151 -14.14 6.92 6.40
N CYS A 152 -13.48 6.64 5.29
CA CYS A 152 -14.00 6.89 3.95
C CYS A 152 -14.57 5.64 3.29
N ASN A 153 -14.19 4.45 3.75
CA ASN A 153 -14.46 3.15 3.14
C ASN A 153 -14.04 3.07 1.66
N HIS A 154 -12.97 3.78 1.29
CA HIS A 154 -12.31 3.74 -0.01
C HIS A 154 -10.87 4.27 0.12
N ILE A 155 -10.08 4.11 -0.94
CA ILE A 155 -8.75 4.74 -1.06
C ILE A 155 -8.96 6.24 -1.21
N CYS A 156 -8.49 7.03 -0.26
CA CYS A 156 -8.61 8.49 -0.28
C CYS A 156 -7.24 9.15 -0.11
N TYR A 157 -7.22 10.49 -0.08
CA TYR A 157 -5.99 11.28 -0.03
C TYR A 157 -5.08 10.96 1.16
N ALA A 158 -5.66 10.62 2.33
CA ALA A 158 -4.90 10.14 3.49
C ALA A 158 -4.12 8.85 3.19
N ILE A 159 -4.68 7.91 2.41
CA ILE A 159 -3.99 6.68 2.01
C ILE A 159 -2.84 6.99 1.04
N HIS A 160 -3.05 7.89 0.08
CA HIS A 160 -1.98 8.32 -0.84
C HIS A 160 -0.82 9.02 -0.12
N PHE A 161 -1.09 9.77 0.95
CA PHE A 161 -0.04 10.29 1.82
C PHE A 161 0.71 9.17 2.53
N GLN A 162 0.00 8.23 3.15
CA GLN A 162 0.62 7.08 3.85
C GLN A 162 1.58 6.31 2.96
N GLN A 163 1.20 6.09 1.69
CA GLN A 163 2.04 5.41 0.70
C GLN A 163 3.38 6.11 0.45
N ASN A 164 3.47 7.42 0.73
CA ASN A 164 4.65 8.25 0.52
C ASN A 164 5.45 8.53 1.81
N PHE A 165 5.04 8.06 2.98
CA PHE A 165 5.75 8.37 4.24
C PHE A 165 7.18 7.85 4.30
N LYS A 166 7.52 6.82 3.52
CA LYS A 166 8.90 6.29 3.43
C LYS A 166 9.78 7.05 2.44
N THR A 167 9.22 7.95 1.62
CA THR A 167 9.98 8.64 0.56
C THR A 167 10.66 9.91 1.05
N TRP A 168 10.32 10.39 2.25
CA TRP A 168 10.92 11.57 2.86
C TRP A 168 11.00 11.44 4.38
N THR A 169 11.94 12.17 4.98
CA THR A 169 12.02 12.41 6.42
C THR A 169 12.72 13.75 6.64
N SER A 170 12.32 14.47 7.68
CA SER A 170 13.04 15.66 8.16
C SER A 170 14.30 15.32 8.97
N GLY A 171 14.50 14.05 9.31
CA GLY A 171 15.47 13.62 10.30
C GLY A 171 15.01 13.86 11.75
N ASN A 172 13.82 14.41 11.97
CA ASN A 172 13.24 14.63 13.30
C ASN A 172 11.88 13.92 13.44
N TYR A 173 11.85 12.89 14.30
CA TYR A 173 10.66 12.07 14.54
C TYR A 173 9.40 12.88 14.91
N ASN A 174 9.53 13.91 15.73
CA ASN A 174 8.37 14.69 16.18
C ASN A 174 7.80 15.55 15.05
N ILE A 175 8.66 16.10 14.20
CA ILE A 175 8.25 16.89 13.03
C ILE A 175 7.63 15.99 11.96
N ASP A 176 8.26 14.84 11.68
CA ASP A 176 7.70 13.85 10.76
C ASP A 176 6.31 13.42 11.22
N LYS A 177 6.15 13.10 12.51
CA LYS A 177 4.86 12.71 13.08
C LYS A 177 3.81 13.83 12.99
N LEU A 178 4.19 15.08 13.24
CA LEU A 178 3.29 16.24 13.11
C LEU A 178 2.78 16.39 11.67
N ILE A 179 3.69 16.37 10.70
CA ILE A 179 3.36 16.48 9.27
C ILE A 179 2.50 15.29 8.83
N GLN A 180 2.89 14.07 9.19
CA GLN A 180 2.12 12.86 8.88
C GLN A 180 0.70 12.92 9.48
N ASN A 181 0.54 13.34 10.73
CA ASN A 181 -0.79 13.47 11.36
C ASN A 181 -1.67 14.49 10.63
N SER A 182 -1.10 15.62 10.21
CA SER A 182 -1.80 16.61 9.41
C SER A 182 -2.25 16.02 8.05
N GLN A 183 -1.35 15.32 7.36
CA GLN A 183 -1.64 14.63 6.09
C GLN A 183 -2.70 13.53 6.22
N LEU A 184 -2.68 12.76 7.31
CA LEU A 184 -3.68 11.74 7.61
C LEU A 184 -5.09 12.29 7.84
N SER A 185 -5.20 13.58 8.17
CA SER A 185 -6.49 14.28 8.32
C SER A 185 -7.04 14.79 6.98
N GLY A 186 -6.19 14.84 5.94
CA GLY A 186 -6.51 15.32 4.60
C GLY A 186 -7.20 14.26 3.73
N HIS A 187 -8.47 13.97 3.98
CA HIS A 187 -9.22 12.94 3.21
C HIS A 187 -9.76 13.37 1.84
N THR A 188 -9.89 14.68 1.57
CA THR A 188 -10.63 15.21 0.41
C THR A 188 -9.87 16.34 -0.28
N TYR A 189 -10.32 16.73 -1.47
CA TYR A 189 -9.85 17.91 -2.20
C TYR A 189 -9.85 19.20 -1.35
N TYR A 190 -10.84 19.37 -0.47
CA TYR A 190 -10.92 20.56 0.37
C TYR A 190 -9.99 20.48 1.57
N SER A 191 -9.89 19.33 2.22
CA SER A 191 -9.10 19.18 3.45
C SER A 191 -7.60 19.03 3.17
N VAL A 192 -7.18 18.51 2.01
CA VAL A 192 -5.76 18.35 1.67
C VAL A 192 -5.02 19.67 1.52
N LYS A 193 -5.72 20.75 1.16
CA LYS A 193 -5.12 22.09 1.04
C LYS A 193 -4.60 22.64 2.38
N TYR A 194 -5.03 22.05 3.50
CA TYR A 194 -4.59 22.41 4.85
C TYR A 194 -3.60 21.38 5.43
N ALA A 195 -3.27 20.32 4.69
CA ALA A 195 -2.29 19.35 5.14
C ALA A 195 -0.89 19.98 5.12
N LEU A 196 -0.14 19.81 6.20
CA LEU A 196 1.27 20.20 6.26
C LEU A 196 2.08 19.38 5.26
N GLU A 197 3.08 20.02 4.67
CA GLU A 197 3.99 19.40 3.70
C GLU A 197 5.43 19.52 4.18
N TRP A 198 6.17 18.41 4.10
CA TRP A 198 7.63 18.48 4.18
C TRP A 198 8.19 19.00 2.87
N ILE A 199 8.96 20.08 2.94
CA ILE A 199 9.59 20.72 1.78
C ILE A 199 11.11 20.68 1.97
N PRO A 200 11.86 19.91 1.16
CA PRO A 200 13.31 19.92 1.21
C PRO A 200 13.86 21.33 0.94
N TYR A 201 14.88 21.75 1.71
CA TYR A 201 15.38 23.13 1.65
C TYR A 201 15.87 23.56 0.26
N ASN A 202 16.39 22.61 -0.53
CA ASN A 202 16.82 22.84 -1.91
C ASN A 202 15.67 23.12 -2.91
N ARG A 203 14.41 23.07 -2.46
CA ARG A 203 13.23 23.49 -3.24
C ARG A 203 12.93 24.98 -3.11
N PHE A 204 13.74 25.71 -2.34
CA PHE A 204 13.70 27.16 -2.22
C PHE A 204 14.85 27.83 -2.96
N TYR A 205 14.58 28.98 -3.57
CA TYR A 205 15.59 29.82 -4.21
C TYR A 205 15.29 31.32 -3.99
N ASP A 206 16.23 32.18 -4.37
CA ASP A 206 16.19 33.63 -4.14
C ASP A 206 15.91 34.01 -2.67
N ILE A 207 16.53 33.27 -1.74
CA ILE A 207 16.32 33.44 -0.30
C ILE A 207 16.93 34.77 0.16
N LYS A 208 16.10 35.65 0.73
CA LYS A 208 16.48 36.98 1.20
C LYS A 208 16.01 37.22 2.62
N TYR A 209 16.90 37.68 3.49
CA TYR A 209 16.57 38.03 4.87
C TYR A 209 15.57 39.20 4.94
N ILE A 210 14.55 39.07 5.79
CA ILE A 210 13.62 40.12 6.16
C ILE A 210 13.80 40.32 7.66
N ALA A 211 14.34 41.46 8.08
CA ALA A 211 14.69 41.75 9.48
C ALA A 211 13.53 41.68 10.49
N LYS A 212 12.30 41.49 10.03
CA LYS A 212 11.13 41.28 10.87
C LYS A 212 11.09 39.81 11.30
N ASP A 213 11.17 39.56 12.61
CA ASP A 213 10.99 38.26 13.25
C ASP A 213 11.94 37.16 12.72
N GLU A 214 13.21 37.51 12.45
CA GLU A 214 14.26 36.58 11.98
C GLU A 214 13.84 35.71 10.78
N SER A 215 13.04 36.30 9.88
CA SER A 215 12.41 35.60 8.76
C SER A 215 13.14 35.81 7.44
N TYR A 216 12.89 34.93 6.47
CA TYR A 216 13.43 35.02 5.12
C TYR A 216 12.29 34.94 4.11
N ARG A 217 12.38 35.71 3.03
CA ARG A 217 11.54 35.53 1.84
C ARG A 217 12.23 34.56 0.89
N ALA A 218 11.49 33.63 0.31
CA ALA A 218 12.00 32.74 -0.72
C ALA A 218 10.94 32.47 -1.81
N ASN A 219 11.39 31.93 -2.94
CA ASN A 219 10.52 31.32 -3.95
C ASN A 219 10.50 29.81 -3.74
N TRP A 220 9.32 29.20 -3.70
CA TRP A 220 9.12 27.75 -3.61
C TRP A 220 8.82 27.16 -4.99
N ILE A 221 9.69 26.29 -5.48
CA ILE A 221 9.62 25.75 -6.85
C ILE A 221 8.33 24.96 -7.08
N ASP A 222 7.97 24.08 -6.15
CA ASP A 222 6.92 23.07 -6.38
C ASP A 222 5.51 23.64 -6.27
N GLY A 223 5.31 24.68 -5.44
CA GLY A 223 3.98 25.15 -5.06
C GLY A 223 3.20 24.12 -4.23
N ASN A 224 1.99 24.47 -3.81
CA ASN A 224 1.18 23.66 -2.90
C ASN A 224 0.58 22.42 -3.58
N ILE A 225 0.39 21.34 -2.82
CA ILE A 225 -0.45 20.21 -3.23
C ILE A 225 -1.88 20.71 -3.50
N SER A 226 -2.49 20.19 -4.57
CA SER A 226 -3.88 20.45 -4.93
C SER A 226 -4.73 19.18 -4.87
N TYR A 227 -4.43 18.16 -5.67
CA TYR A 227 -5.20 16.93 -5.74
C TYR A 227 -4.36 15.74 -6.20
N TRP A 228 -4.81 14.53 -5.88
CA TRP A 228 -4.18 13.30 -6.36
C TRP A 228 -4.62 12.99 -7.79
N ASN A 229 -3.66 12.69 -8.68
CA ASN A 229 -3.95 12.30 -10.05
C ASN A 229 -3.67 10.80 -10.25
N ASP A 230 -4.75 10.06 -10.51
CA ASP A 230 -4.72 8.60 -10.65
C ASP A 230 -3.99 8.12 -11.91
N GLU A 231 -3.87 8.95 -12.95
CA GLU A 231 -3.16 8.57 -14.18
C GLU A 231 -1.64 8.57 -13.99
N ASN A 232 -1.12 9.55 -13.25
CA ASN A 232 0.31 9.72 -13.01
C ASN A 232 0.75 9.15 -11.67
N GLN A 233 -0.20 8.68 -10.84
CA GLN A 233 0.01 8.19 -9.48
C GLN A 233 0.86 9.17 -8.65
N ASN A 234 0.50 10.46 -8.73
CA ASN A 234 1.22 11.52 -8.05
C ASN A 234 0.32 12.73 -7.74
N TRP A 235 0.75 13.55 -6.78
CA TRP A 235 0.08 14.80 -6.42
C TRP A 235 0.28 15.85 -7.52
N LYS A 236 -0.84 16.41 -8.00
CA LYS A 236 -0.82 17.64 -8.78
C LYS A 236 -0.60 18.82 -7.84
N ARG A 237 0.26 19.73 -8.28
CA ARG A 237 0.60 20.95 -7.57
C ARG A 237 0.13 22.18 -8.33
N GLU A 238 -0.16 23.23 -7.57
CA GLU A 238 -0.57 24.55 -8.04
C GLU A 238 0.41 25.60 -7.50
N ASN A 239 0.39 26.81 -8.07
CA ASN A 239 1.20 27.94 -7.61
C ASN A 239 2.72 27.68 -7.63
N TYR A 240 3.23 27.08 -8.70
CA TYR A 240 4.66 26.92 -8.93
C TYR A 240 5.41 28.25 -8.81
N ASN A 241 6.59 28.23 -8.20
CA ASN A 241 7.43 29.41 -7.96
C ASN A 241 6.74 30.50 -7.10
N MET A 242 5.83 30.12 -6.20
CA MET A 242 5.18 31.07 -5.30
C MET A 242 6.13 31.63 -4.24
N PHE A 243 5.84 32.84 -3.77
CA PHE A 243 6.54 33.44 -2.64
C PHE A 243 6.10 32.80 -1.33
N VAL A 244 7.07 32.51 -0.46
CA VAL A 244 6.86 32.03 0.90
C VAL A 244 7.72 32.81 1.89
N ILE A 245 7.30 32.78 3.15
CA ILE A 245 8.11 33.26 4.28
C ILE A 245 8.63 32.03 5.03
N LEU A 246 9.95 31.97 5.19
CA LEU A 246 10.63 30.95 5.99
C LEU A 246 10.95 31.58 7.35
N LYS A 247 10.37 31.03 8.42
CA LYS A 247 10.71 31.37 9.80
C LYS A 247 11.70 30.34 10.34
N SER A 248 12.79 30.80 10.98
CA SER A 248 13.64 29.92 11.78
C SER A 248 12.92 29.57 13.07
N LEU A 249 12.92 28.31 13.48
CA LEU A 249 12.29 27.85 14.71
C LEU A 249 13.37 27.21 15.58
N ASP A 250 13.72 27.88 16.67
CA ASP A 250 14.93 27.56 17.46
C ASP A 250 14.85 26.23 18.22
N THR A 251 13.67 25.65 18.43
CA THR A 251 13.51 24.29 18.98
C THR A 251 12.20 23.62 18.55
N PRO A 252 12.14 22.26 18.42
CA PRO A 252 10.91 21.53 18.10
C PRO A 252 9.73 21.75 19.05
N LYS A 253 10.00 22.08 20.33
CA LYS A 253 8.96 22.42 21.31
C LYS A 253 8.30 23.77 21.02
N HIS A 254 9.03 24.71 20.41
CA HIS A 254 8.46 25.98 19.96
C HIS A 254 7.52 25.78 18.77
N ILE A 255 7.85 24.83 17.88
CA ILE A 255 7.10 24.53 16.65
C ILE A 255 5.66 24.11 16.93
N ILE A 256 5.44 23.20 17.90
CA ILE A 256 4.10 22.70 18.24
C ILE A 256 3.23 23.84 18.80
N ASN A 257 3.79 24.62 19.73
CA ASN A 257 3.07 25.73 20.35
C ASN A 257 2.73 26.84 19.34
N GLU A 258 3.60 27.12 18.37
CA GLU A 258 3.36 28.18 17.38
C GLU A 258 2.28 27.75 16.36
N ILE A 259 2.29 26.49 15.92
CA ILE A 259 1.28 25.96 15.00
C ILE A 259 -0.10 25.87 15.66
N GLU A 260 -0.19 25.53 16.95
CA GLU A 260 -1.46 25.49 17.69
C GLU A 260 -2.06 26.88 17.95
N ASN A 261 -1.25 27.95 17.96
CA ASN A 261 -1.72 29.31 18.22
C ASN A 261 -2.05 30.10 16.94
N GLU A 262 -1.61 29.64 15.76
CA GLU A 262 -1.85 30.28 14.46
C GLU A 262 -2.99 29.61 13.64
N ALA A 263 -3.61 28.54 14.15
CA ALA A 263 -4.74 27.81 13.53
C ALA A 263 -6.12 28.20 14.10
#